data_AF-A0AAD8EJ73-F1
#
_entry.id   AF-A0AAD8EJ73-F1
#
_cell.length_a   1.000
_cell.length_b   1.000
_cell.length_c   1.000
_cell.angle_alpha   90.00
_cell.angle_beta   90.00
_cell.angle_gamma   90.00
#
_symmetry.space_group_name_H-M   'P 1'
#
loop_
_entity.id
_entity.type
_entity.pdbx_description
1 polymer ?
#
loop_
_entity_poly.entity_id
_entity_poly.type
_entity_poly.pdbx_seq_one_letter_code
_entity_poly.pdbx_strand_id
1 'polypeptide(L)'
;ELVFHNDDGSCQLVVVERNLCTSDLCQLLALKNRVAKDMNWTIMEQWPDLGLERCLEDHEEVLQVHHSMDILGSISDKRFVFRKDFRKYEFFHSPQQFFPADMLDLTQCEEQLLEPHALQMFVSSAEECPVIGSSVWVREANKQVWSKVFMVLKDSTLYISHKVQVTSKLLRKTTNK
;
A
#
# COMPACT_ATOMS: atom_id res chain seq x y z
N GLU A 1 -18.95 -0.73 -18.87
CA GLU A 1 -18.60 0.65 -18.45
C GLU A 1 -18.51 0.69 -16.94
N LEU A 2 -17.60 1.49 -16.39
CA LEU A 2 -17.39 1.66 -14.95
C LEU A 2 -17.55 3.13 -14.57
N VAL A 3 -18.01 3.38 -13.34
CA VAL A 3 -18.23 4.73 -12.80
C VAL A 3 -17.03 5.14 -11.95
N PHE A 4 -16.50 6.34 -12.21
CA PHE A 4 -15.42 6.97 -11.45
C PHE A 4 -15.94 8.24 -10.82
N HIS A 5 -15.89 8.32 -9.49
CA HIS A 5 -16.32 9.48 -8.72
C HIS A 5 -15.18 10.46 -8.54
N ASN A 6 -15.46 11.75 -8.48
CA ASN A 6 -14.52 12.79 -8.09
C ASN A 6 -14.82 13.27 -6.65
N ASP A 7 -13.87 13.97 -6.03
CA ASP A 7 -14.05 14.49 -4.66
C ASP A 7 -15.13 15.58 -4.54
N ASP A 8 -15.47 16.25 -5.65
CA ASP A 8 -16.56 17.23 -5.70
C ASP A 8 -17.96 16.59 -5.82
N GLY A 9 -18.03 15.25 -5.80
CA GLY A 9 -19.26 14.47 -5.93
C GLY A 9 -19.72 14.26 -7.37
N SER A 10 -19.07 14.87 -8.36
CA SER A 10 -19.31 14.54 -9.77
C SER A 10 -18.80 13.12 -10.10
N CYS A 11 -19.28 12.56 -11.20
CA CYS A 11 -18.81 11.25 -11.65
C CYS A 11 -18.73 11.18 -13.18
N GLN A 12 -17.94 10.22 -13.65
CA GLN A 12 -17.79 9.92 -15.06
C GLN A 12 -18.01 8.43 -15.31
N LEU A 13 -18.79 8.14 -16.35
CA LEU A 13 -18.91 6.80 -16.89
C LEU A 13 -17.81 6.60 -17.95
N VAL A 14 -17.01 5.55 -17.81
CA VAL A 14 -15.89 5.26 -18.71
C VAL A 14 -15.95 3.81 -19.17
N VAL A 15 -15.80 3.59 -20.48
CA VAL A 15 -15.53 2.27 -21.03
C VAL A 15 -14.09 1.91 -20.66
N VAL A 16 -13.92 0.92 -19.78
CA VAL A 16 -12.61 0.40 -19.39
C VAL A 16 -12.35 -0.87 -20.19
N GLU A 17 -11.35 -0.80 -21.06
CA GLU A 17 -10.93 -1.94 -21.87
C GLU A 17 -10.03 -2.90 -21.07
N ARG A 18 -9.85 -4.12 -21.60
CA ARG A 18 -8.85 -5.05 -21.05
C ARG A 18 -7.45 -4.43 -21.17
N ASN A 19 -6.58 -4.73 -20.22
CA ASN A 19 -5.20 -4.23 -20.19
C ASN A 19 -5.07 -2.72 -20.00
N LEU A 20 -6.15 -1.99 -19.69
CA LEU A 20 -6.05 -0.58 -19.34
C LEU A 20 -5.49 -0.45 -17.91
N CYS A 21 -4.23 -0.03 -17.84
CA CYS A 21 -3.54 0.23 -16.58
C CYS A 21 -4.11 1.48 -15.88
N THR A 22 -4.07 1.48 -14.55
CA THR A 22 -4.49 2.59 -13.70
C THR A 22 -3.85 3.92 -14.11
N SER A 23 -2.55 3.92 -14.40
CA SER A 23 -1.81 5.13 -14.81
C SER A 23 -2.35 5.80 -16.08
N ASP A 24 -2.71 5.01 -17.10
CA ASP A 24 -3.30 5.52 -18.34
C ASP A 24 -4.72 6.04 -18.12
N LEU A 25 -5.50 5.34 -17.29
CA LEU A 25 -6.84 5.78 -16.94
C LEU A 25 -6.82 7.09 -16.12
N CYS A 26 -5.86 7.26 -15.21
CA CYS A 26 -5.65 8.53 -14.52
C CYS A 26 -5.40 9.69 -15.49
N GLN A 27 -4.59 9.48 -16.53
CA GLN A 27 -4.36 10.49 -17.57
C GLN A 27 -5.64 10.80 -18.36
N LEU A 28 -6.40 9.76 -18.73
CA LEU A 28 -7.67 9.93 -19.43
C LEU A 28 -8.70 10.71 -18.59
N LEU A 29 -8.83 10.37 -17.31
CA LEU A 29 -9.73 11.05 -16.38
C LEU A 29 -9.29 12.49 -16.12
N ALA A 30 -7.99 12.76 -16.03
CA ALA A 30 -7.48 14.13 -15.91
C ALA A 30 -7.89 14.99 -17.12
N LEU A 31 -7.74 14.46 -18.33
CA LEU A 31 -8.18 15.11 -19.58
C LEU A 31 -9.69 15.35 -19.59
N LYS A 32 -10.49 14.33 -19.26
CA LYS A 32 -11.96 14.45 -19.23
C LYS A 32 -12.45 15.45 -18.19
N ASN A 33 -11.81 15.50 -17.01
CA ASN A 33 -12.11 16.47 -15.94
C ASN A 33 -11.53 17.87 -16.20
N ARG A 34 -10.77 18.08 -17.29
CA ARG A 34 -10.09 19.35 -17.61
C ARG A 34 -9.17 19.84 -16.49
N VAL A 35 -8.52 18.91 -15.80
CA VAL A 35 -7.53 19.20 -14.76
C VAL A 35 -6.11 19.01 -15.31
N ALA A 36 -5.14 19.67 -14.68
CA ALA A 36 -3.74 19.55 -15.08
C ALA A 36 -3.24 18.10 -14.96
N LYS A 37 -2.38 17.70 -15.89
CA LYS A 37 -1.64 16.44 -15.78
C LYS A 37 -0.73 16.51 -14.54
N ASP A 38 -0.77 15.45 -13.74
CA ASP A 38 -0.04 15.34 -12.48
C ASP A 38 0.19 13.86 -12.18
N MET A 39 1.33 13.51 -11.59
CA MET A 39 1.65 12.13 -11.20
C MET A 39 0.90 11.69 -9.94
N ASN A 40 0.45 12.64 -9.13
CA ASN A 40 -0.29 12.37 -7.90
C ASN A 40 -1.74 11.95 -8.15
N TRP A 41 -2.22 11.98 -9.39
CA TRP A 41 -3.53 11.43 -9.72
C TRP A 41 -3.54 9.92 -9.50
N THR A 42 -4.55 9.46 -8.77
CA THR A 42 -4.77 8.05 -8.45
C THR A 42 -6.23 7.68 -8.60
N ILE A 43 -6.48 6.38 -8.71
CA ILE A 43 -7.80 5.79 -8.58
C ILE A 43 -7.81 5.04 -7.24
N MET A 44 -8.74 5.41 -6.38
CA MET A 44 -8.97 4.75 -5.10
C MET A 44 -10.04 3.67 -5.27
N GLU A 45 -9.72 2.46 -4.87
CA GLU A 45 -10.71 1.42 -4.57
C GLU A 45 -11.33 1.73 -3.21
N GLN A 46 -12.65 1.91 -3.14
CA GLN A 46 -13.35 2.17 -1.88
C GLN A 46 -14.39 1.11 -1.57
N TRP A 47 -14.47 0.76 -0.28
CA TRP A 47 -15.43 -0.13 0.36
C TRP A 47 -16.15 0.61 1.48
N PRO A 48 -17.19 1.43 1.17
CA PRO A 48 -17.81 2.32 2.13
C PRO A 48 -18.35 1.62 3.38
N ASP A 49 -18.97 0.44 3.22
CA ASP A 49 -19.53 -0.32 4.35
C ASP A 49 -18.46 -0.81 5.34
N LEU A 50 -17.24 -1.03 4.86
CA LEU A 50 -16.09 -1.45 5.66
C LEU A 50 -15.28 -0.25 6.18
N GLY A 51 -15.51 0.95 5.64
CA GLY A 51 -14.68 2.12 5.88
C GLY A 51 -13.24 1.94 5.39
N LEU A 52 -13.03 1.13 4.34
CA LEU A 52 -11.71 0.84 3.79
C LEU A 52 -11.54 1.46 2.41
N GLU A 53 -10.31 1.90 2.13
CA GLU A 53 -9.89 2.34 0.80
C GLU A 53 -8.42 2.03 0.56
N ARG A 54 -8.03 1.88 -0.71
CA ARG A 54 -6.62 1.79 -1.12
C ARG A 54 -6.41 2.48 -2.46
N CYS A 55 -5.20 2.96 -2.71
CA CYS A 55 -4.79 3.35 -4.06
C CYS A 55 -4.65 2.08 -4.93
N LEU A 56 -5.05 2.18 -6.20
CA LEU A 56 -4.56 1.27 -7.23
C LEU A 56 -3.15 1.69 -7.62
N GLU A 57 -2.25 0.71 -7.73
CA GLU A 57 -0.93 0.92 -8.29
C GLU A 57 -1.02 1.18 -9.79
N ASP A 58 -0.05 1.91 -10.34
CA ASP A 58 -0.06 2.37 -11.74
C ASP A 58 -0.17 1.28 -12.78
N HIS A 59 0.38 0.11 -12.46
CA HIS A 59 0.47 -1.06 -13.32
C HIS A 59 -0.71 -2.01 -13.16
N GLU A 60 -1.58 -1.80 -12.17
CA GLU A 60 -2.78 -2.62 -12.00
C GLU A 60 -3.75 -2.40 -13.17
N GLU A 61 -4.31 -3.49 -13.70
CA GLU A 61 -5.36 -3.42 -14.70
C GLU A 61 -6.70 -3.12 -14.01
N VAL A 62 -7.31 -1.98 -14.34
CA VAL A 62 -8.50 -1.48 -13.64
C VAL A 62 -9.68 -2.47 -13.74
N LEU A 63 -9.82 -3.13 -14.89
CA LEU A 63 -10.88 -4.12 -15.10
C LEU A 63 -10.66 -5.39 -14.26
N GLN A 64 -9.41 -5.81 -14.06
CA GLN A 64 -9.07 -6.94 -13.21
C GLN A 64 -9.33 -6.63 -11.74
N VAL A 65 -8.98 -5.41 -11.30
CA VAL A 65 -9.30 -4.92 -9.96
C VAL A 65 -10.81 -4.93 -9.73
N HIS A 66 -11.58 -4.35 -10.67
CA HIS A 66 -13.03 -4.35 -10.60
C HIS A 66 -13.62 -5.77 -10.46
N HIS A 67 -13.14 -6.72 -11.26
CA HIS A 67 -13.60 -8.11 -11.18
C HIS A 67 -13.27 -8.75 -9.82
N SER A 68 -12.10 -8.44 -9.26
CA SER A 68 -11.68 -8.93 -7.94
C SER A 68 -12.58 -8.37 -6.83
N MET A 69 -12.96 -7.09 -6.95
CA MET A 69 -13.94 -6.47 -6.06
C MET A 69 -15.33 -7.10 -6.19
N ASP A 70 -15.76 -7.48 -7.40
CA ASP A 70 -17.03 -8.20 -7.59
C ASP A 70 -17.04 -9.56 -6.89
N ILE A 71 -15.95 -10.33 -7.00
CA ILE A 71 -15.82 -11.64 -6.37
C ILE A 71 -15.81 -11.54 -4.85
N LEU A 72 -15.02 -10.61 -4.29
CA LEU A 72 -14.89 -10.45 -2.84
C LEU A 72 -16.12 -9.77 -2.21
N GLY A 73 -16.80 -8.95 -3.00
CA GLY A 73 -17.68 -7.89 -2.54
C GLY A 73 -19.13 -8.00 -2.97
N SER A 74 -19.63 -9.19 -3.30
CA SER A 74 -21.00 -9.38 -3.85
C SER A 74 -22.13 -8.78 -2.98
N ILE A 75 -21.85 -8.35 -1.74
CA ILE A 75 -22.81 -7.77 -0.79
C ILE A 75 -22.48 -6.31 -0.42
N SER A 76 -21.27 -5.80 -0.70
CA SER A 76 -20.84 -4.48 -0.24
C SER A 76 -20.94 -3.43 -1.36
N ASP A 77 -21.35 -2.22 -1.01
CA ASP A 77 -21.18 -1.07 -1.89
C ASP A 77 -19.68 -0.89 -2.19
N LYS A 78 -19.37 -0.58 -3.45
CA LYS A 78 -17.99 -0.46 -3.91
C LYS A 78 -17.91 0.57 -5.02
N ARG A 79 -16.86 1.38 -5.02
CA ARG A 79 -16.69 2.43 -6.02
C ARG A 79 -15.23 2.78 -6.26
N PHE A 80 -14.98 3.32 -7.45
CA PHE A 80 -13.71 3.94 -7.79
C PHE A 80 -13.79 5.45 -7.60
N VAL A 81 -12.76 6.05 -6.99
CA VAL A 81 -12.65 7.50 -6.82
C VAL A 81 -11.37 8.03 -7.43
N PHE A 82 -11.49 8.99 -8.34
CA PHE A 82 -10.39 9.73 -8.94
C PHE A 82 -10.04 10.95 -8.08
N ARG A 83 -8.83 10.98 -7.52
CA ARG A 83 -8.34 12.07 -6.66
C ARG A 83 -6.83 12.16 -6.66
N LYS A 84 -6.27 13.18 -6.01
CA LYS A 84 -4.84 13.28 -5.75
C LYS A 84 -4.46 12.54 -4.46
N ASP A 85 -3.41 11.73 -4.51
CA ASP A 85 -2.68 11.25 -3.33
C ASP A 85 -1.20 11.58 -3.47
N PHE A 86 -0.75 12.58 -2.69
CA PHE A 86 0.64 13.03 -2.68
C PHE A 86 1.58 12.05 -1.97
N ARG A 87 1.05 11.05 -1.26
CA ARG A 87 1.85 10.05 -0.52
C ARG A 87 2.30 8.90 -1.40
N LYS A 88 1.67 8.73 -2.57
CA LYS A 88 1.85 7.59 -3.49
C LYS A 88 3.32 7.30 -3.80
N TYR A 89 4.11 8.34 -4.08
CA TYR A 89 5.54 8.20 -4.39
C TYR A 89 6.47 8.74 -3.31
N GLU A 90 5.93 9.06 -2.13
CA GLU A 90 6.70 9.72 -1.08
C GLU A 90 7.86 8.83 -0.59
N PHE A 91 7.70 7.50 -0.67
CA PHE A 91 8.80 6.57 -0.40
C PHE A 91 9.99 6.76 -1.35
N PHE A 92 9.75 7.04 -2.63
CA PHE A 92 10.82 7.27 -3.60
C PHE A 92 11.45 8.65 -3.47
N HIS A 93 10.75 9.62 -2.89
CA HIS A 93 11.26 10.97 -2.66
C HIS A 93 12.06 11.10 -1.35
N SER A 94 11.61 10.43 -0.29
CA SER A 94 12.22 10.54 1.04
C SER A 94 12.05 9.22 1.81
N PRO A 95 12.76 8.15 1.41
CA PRO A 95 12.58 6.79 1.95
C PRO A 95 12.91 6.68 3.45
N GLN A 96 13.75 7.55 4.00
CA GLN A 96 14.17 7.50 5.41
C GLN A 96 13.02 7.76 6.39
N GLN A 97 11.94 8.41 5.95
CA GLN A 97 10.81 8.70 6.84
C GLN A 97 9.90 7.48 7.07
N PHE A 98 10.02 6.43 6.26
CA PHE A 98 9.08 5.29 6.27
C PHE A 98 9.45 4.22 7.29
N PHE A 99 10.74 4.01 7.53
CA PHE A 99 11.23 2.92 8.37
C PHE A 99 12.13 3.45 9.49
N PRO A 100 11.60 3.59 10.71
CA PRO A 100 12.43 3.83 11.89
C PRO A 100 13.50 2.75 12.04
N ALA A 101 14.67 3.12 12.57
CA ALA A 101 15.79 2.20 12.72
C ALA A 101 15.47 0.95 13.56
N ASP A 102 14.52 1.04 14.50
CA ASP A 102 14.11 -0.10 15.33
C ASP A 102 13.06 -1.01 14.66
N MET A 103 12.61 -0.66 13.45
CA MET A 103 11.70 -1.44 12.62
C MET A 103 12.43 -2.35 11.62
N LEU A 104 13.70 -2.06 11.31
CA LEU A 104 14.48 -2.81 10.33
C LEU A 104 15.47 -3.75 11.03
N ASP A 105 15.56 -5.00 10.60
CA ASP A 105 16.72 -5.84 10.92
C ASP A 105 17.83 -5.57 9.90
N LEU A 106 18.70 -4.63 10.25
CA LEU A 106 19.84 -4.23 9.42
C LEU A 106 21.07 -5.15 9.56
N THR A 107 20.99 -6.28 10.26
CA THR A 107 22.17 -7.19 10.34
C THR A 107 22.59 -7.79 9.02
N GLN A 108 21.69 -7.85 8.07
CA GLN A 108 21.93 -8.37 6.73
C GLN A 108 22.44 -7.27 5.79
N CYS A 109 22.71 -6.08 6.33
CA CYS A 109 22.66 -4.83 5.61
C CYS A 109 23.79 -3.93 6.12
N GLU A 110 24.89 -3.84 5.37
CA GLU A 110 26.04 -3.00 5.72
C GLU A 110 25.62 -1.55 6.06
N GLU A 111 26.39 -0.87 6.92
CA GLU A 111 26.13 0.49 7.45
C GLU A 111 25.81 1.56 6.38
N GLN A 112 26.06 1.28 5.09
CA GLN A 112 25.72 2.08 3.92
C GLN A 112 24.20 2.22 3.66
N LEU A 113 23.35 1.54 4.44
CA LEU A 113 21.92 1.40 4.20
C LEU A 113 20.98 2.44 4.80
N LEU A 114 21.51 3.40 5.53
CA LEU A 114 20.78 4.60 5.94
C LEU A 114 20.75 5.67 4.82
N GLU A 115 21.47 5.44 3.71
CA GLU A 115 21.43 6.30 2.53
C GLU A 115 20.13 6.10 1.73
N PRO A 116 19.50 7.19 1.22
CA PRO A 116 18.23 7.12 0.49
C PRO A 116 18.21 6.08 -0.63
N HIS A 117 19.33 5.99 -1.33
CA HIS A 117 19.48 5.14 -2.50
C HIS A 117 19.42 3.65 -2.15
N ALA A 118 19.85 3.26 -0.96
CA ALA A 118 20.00 1.85 -0.61
C ALA A 118 18.65 1.18 -0.29
N LEU A 119 17.72 1.89 0.38
CA LEU A 119 16.33 1.44 0.55
C LEU A 119 15.58 1.35 -0.78
N GLN A 120 15.81 2.31 -1.68
CA GLN A 120 15.23 2.28 -3.02
C GLN A 120 15.75 1.10 -3.85
N MET A 121 17.05 0.79 -3.74
CA MET A 121 17.68 -0.35 -4.41
C MET A 121 17.12 -1.70 -3.93
N PHE A 122 16.83 -1.87 -2.65
CA PHE A 122 16.23 -3.10 -2.15
C PHE A 122 14.83 -3.36 -2.71
N VAL A 123 13.97 -2.34 -2.70
CA VAL A 123 12.61 -2.48 -3.24
C VAL A 123 12.64 -2.70 -4.76
N SER A 124 13.64 -2.15 -5.46
CA SER A 124 13.73 -2.21 -6.93
C SER A 124 14.42 -3.47 -7.47
N SER A 125 15.33 -4.08 -6.72
CA SER A 125 16.12 -5.25 -7.18
C SER A 125 15.41 -6.59 -6.99
N ALA A 126 14.37 -6.65 -6.14
CA ALA A 126 13.55 -7.84 -5.85
C ALA A 126 14.31 -9.09 -5.33
N GLU A 127 15.64 -9.03 -5.15
CA GLU A 127 16.45 -10.18 -4.71
C GLU A 127 16.45 -10.33 -3.19
N GLU A 128 16.55 -9.24 -2.41
CA GLU A 128 16.51 -9.28 -0.94
C GLU A 128 15.74 -8.06 -0.39
N CYS A 129 14.55 -8.29 0.17
CA CYS A 129 13.78 -7.25 0.86
C CYS A 129 14.16 -7.24 2.35
N PRO A 130 14.38 -6.07 2.99
CA PRO A 130 14.75 -6.03 4.40
C PRO A 130 13.67 -6.68 5.26
N VAL A 131 14.09 -7.30 6.37
CA VAL A 131 13.15 -7.83 7.36
C VAL A 131 12.59 -6.65 8.16
N ILE A 132 11.27 -6.47 8.08
CA ILE A 132 10.56 -5.37 8.73
C ILE A 132 9.79 -5.93 9.92
N GLY A 133 10.10 -5.46 11.13
CA GLY A 133 9.50 -5.94 12.37
C GLY A 133 8.96 -4.80 13.24
N SER A 134 7.69 -4.85 13.63
CA SER A 134 7.13 -3.83 14.53
C SER A 134 6.05 -4.39 15.46
N SER A 135 5.79 -3.65 16.55
CA SER A 135 4.62 -3.93 17.37
C SER A 135 3.39 -3.23 16.81
N VAL A 136 2.33 -3.98 16.55
CA VAL A 136 1.08 -3.45 16.00
C VAL A 136 -0.12 -3.87 16.85
N TRP A 137 -1.23 -3.14 16.71
CA TRP A 137 -2.51 -3.51 17.30
C TRP A 137 -3.33 -4.30 16.29
N VAL A 138 -3.81 -5.48 16.70
CA VAL A 138 -4.67 -6.33 15.88
C VAL A 138 -6.00 -6.51 16.59
N ARG A 139 -7.10 -6.34 15.84
CA ARG A 139 -8.44 -6.70 16.31
C ARG A 139 -8.60 -8.21 16.21
N GLU A 140 -8.92 -8.86 17.32
CA GLU A 140 -9.18 -10.29 17.33
C GLU A 140 -10.40 -10.63 16.47
N ALA A 141 -10.31 -11.69 15.66
CA ALA A 141 -11.44 -12.16 14.88
C ALA A 141 -12.62 -12.47 15.81
N ASN A 142 -13.81 -12.01 15.44
CA ASN A 142 -15.07 -12.20 16.16
C ASN A 142 -15.16 -11.55 17.56
N LYS A 143 -14.18 -10.73 17.95
CA LYS A 143 -14.23 -9.95 19.19
C LYS A 143 -14.00 -8.47 18.90
N GLN A 144 -14.70 -7.59 19.61
CA GLN A 144 -14.41 -6.15 19.59
C GLN A 144 -13.26 -5.81 20.55
N VAL A 145 -12.21 -6.63 20.54
CA VAL A 145 -11.06 -6.54 21.43
C VAL A 145 -9.80 -6.40 20.59
N TRP A 146 -8.95 -5.45 20.98
CA TRP A 146 -7.66 -5.20 20.37
C TRP A 146 -6.55 -5.76 21.26
N SER A 147 -5.59 -6.44 20.67
CA SER A 147 -4.39 -6.91 21.36
C SER A 147 -3.13 -6.46 20.63
N LYS A 148 -2.06 -6.23 21.41
CA LYS A 148 -0.76 -5.87 20.86
C LYS A 148 0.00 -7.14 20.49
N VAL A 149 0.45 -7.21 19.25
CA VAL A 149 1.29 -8.30 18.72
C VAL A 149 2.57 -7.74 18.13
N PHE A 150 3.54 -8.60 17.87
CA PHE A 150 4.71 -8.27 17.08
C PHE A 150 4.57 -8.91 15.71
N MET A 151 4.63 -8.10 14.65
CA MET A 151 4.58 -8.55 13.26
C MET A 151 5.97 -8.48 12.64
N VAL A 152 6.28 -9.46 11.78
CA VAL A 152 7.52 -9.50 10.99
C VAL A 152 7.18 -9.80 9.55
N LEU A 153 7.56 -8.92 8.63
CA LEU A 153 7.53 -9.17 7.19
C LEU A 153 8.92 -9.65 6.77
N LYS A 154 9.00 -10.88 6.25
CA LYS A 154 10.23 -11.49 5.73
C LYS A 154 9.88 -12.41 4.57
N ASP A 155 10.64 -12.36 3.48
CA ASP A 155 10.50 -13.25 2.32
C ASP A 155 9.04 -13.31 1.82
N SER A 156 8.40 -12.14 1.64
CA SER A 156 7.00 -11.98 1.24
C SER A 156 5.96 -12.62 2.20
N THR A 157 6.38 -12.98 3.41
CA THR A 157 5.53 -13.63 4.42
C THR A 157 5.39 -12.74 5.65
N LEU A 158 4.15 -12.56 6.11
CA LEU A 158 3.84 -11.83 7.34
C LEU A 158 3.66 -12.81 8.52
N TYR A 159 4.59 -12.77 9.46
CA TYR A 159 4.57 -13.55 10.71
C TYR A 159 4.00 -12.73 11.86
N ILE A 160 3.27 -13.39 12.78
CA ILE A 160 2.66 -12.77 13.95
C ILE A 160 3.10 -13.50 15.22
N SER A 161 3.51 -12.75 16.25
CA SER A 161 3.85 -13.26 17.57
C SER A 161 3.11 -12.51 18.67
N HIS A 162 2.43 -13.25 19.54
CA HIS A 162 1.84 -12.70 20.77
C HIS A 162 2.88 -12.53 21.90
N LYS A 163 4.10 -13.07 21.75
CA LYS A 163 5.21 -12.91 22.70
C LYS A 163 6.02 -11.64 22.40
N VAL A 164 5.36 -10.48 22.44
CA VAL A 164 5.89 -9.20 21.94
C VAL A 164 7.29 -8.88 22.46
N GLN A 165 7.53 -9.00 23.77
CA GLN A 165 8.82 -8.66 24.37
C GLN A 165 9.96 -9.62 23.97
N VAL A 166 9.65 -10.88 23.69
CA VAL A 166 10.66 -11.89 23.34
C VAL A 166 11.05 -11.69 21.87
N THR A 167 10.07 -11.53 20.99
CA THR A 167 10.30 -11.36 19.55
C THR A 167 10.98 -10.02 19.24
N SER A 168 10.58 -8.91 19.88
CA SER A 168 11.23 -7.61 19.67
C SER A 168 12.69 -7.60 20.10
N LYS A 169 13.03 -8.27 21.20
CA LYS A 169 14.42 -8.41 21.66
C LYS A 169 15.27 -9.27 20.73
N LEU A 170 14.69 -10.27 20.07
CA LEU A 170 15.43 -11.13 19.14
C LEU A 170 15.87 -10.34 17.91
N LEU A 171 14.96 -9.58 17.30
CA LEU A 171 15.25 -8.73 16.14
C LEU A 171 16.18 -7.55 16.45
N ARG A 172 16.17 -7.06 17.71
CA ARG A 172 17.11 -6.01 18.15
C ARG A 172 18.48 -6.54 18.58
N LYS A 173 18.59 -7.85 18.87
CA LYS A 173 19.85 -8.49 19.25
C LYS A 173 20.64 -8.96 18.04
N THR A 174 19.96 -9.25 16.93
CA THR A 174 20.65 -9.36 15.66
C THR A 174 21.35 -8.03 15.38
N THR A 175 20.66 -6.89 15.37
CA THR A 175 21.23 -5.58 14.94
C THR A 175 22.42 -5.00 15.74
N ASN A 176 22.82 -5.59 16.87
CA ASN A 176 23.93 -5.12 17.71
C ASN A 176 25.20 -6.00 17.62
N LYS A 177 25.32 -6.82 16.57
CA LYS A 177 26.52 -7.59 16.23
C LYS A 177 27.01 -7.20 14.86
#